data_AF-A0A6N9ITR6-F1
#
_entry.id   AF-A0A6N9ITR6-F1
#
_cell.length_a   1.000
_cell.length_b   1.000
_cell.length_c   1.000
_cell.angle_alpha   90.00
_cell.angle_beta   90.00
_cell.angle_gamma   90.00
#
_symmetry.space_group_name_H-M   'P 1'
#
loop_
_entity.id
_entity.type
_entity.pdbx_description
1 polymer ?
#
loop_
_entity_poly.entity_id
_entity_poly.type
_entity_poly.pdbx_seq_one_letter_code
_entity_poly.pdbx_strand_id
1 'polypeptide(L)' 'SARIWFKQYPETKQLLWGGHLWSPSYYMGTLGDMSKEVVEKYIESQYTEAMRRQLKGYYGKNR' A
#
# COMPACT_ATOMS: atom_id res chain seq x y z
N SER A 1 -2.10 -4.42 -14.17
CA SER A 1 -2.50 -5.39 -13.12
C SER A 1 -3.95 -5.19 -12.66
N ALA A 2 -4.36 -4.01 -12.18
CA ALA A 2 -5.69 -3.78 -11.57
C ALA A 2 -6.91 -4.24 -12.39
N ARG A 3 -6.95 -3.96 -13.69
CA ARG A 3 -8.04 -4.41 -14.57
C ARG A 3 -8.20 -5.94 -14.61
N ILE A 4 -7.08 -6.68 -14.60
CA ILE A 4 -7.10 -8.14 -14.63
C ILE A 4 -7.61 -8.67 -13.28
N TRP A 5 -7.14 -8.08 -12.17
CA TRP A 5 -7.60 -8.43 -10.83
C TRP A 5 -9.11 -8.31 -10.69
N PHE A 6 -9.70 -7.15 -11.04
CA PHE A 6 -11.15 -6.95 -10.91
C PHE A 6 -12.00 -7.75 -11.92
N LYS A 7 -11.40 -8.29 -12.98
CA LYS A 7 -12.08 -9.28 -13.84
C LYS A 7 -12.17 -10.64 -13.18
N GLN A 8 -11.15 -11.04 -12.42
CA GLN A 8 -11.10 -12.33 -11.74
C GLN A 8 -11.82 -12.30 -10.38
N TYR A 9 -11.75 -11.17 -9.68
CA TYR A 9 -12.27 -10.97 -8.33
C TYR A 9 -13.20 -9.74 -8.27
N PRO A 10 -14.34 -9.76 -8.96
CA PRO A 10 -15.24 -8.61 -9.06
C PRO A 10 -15.78 -8.14 -7.69
N GLU A 11 -15.92 -9.04 -6.72
CA GLU A 11 -16.36 -8.76 -5.35
C GLU A 11 -15.40 -7.81 -4.61
N THR A 12 -14.10 -7.88 -4.93
CA THR A 12 -13.10 -7.02 -4.28
C THR A 12 -13.23 -5.56 -4.68
N LYS A 13 -13.96 -5.23 -5.75
CA LYS A 13 -14.11 -3.86 -6.24
C LYS A 13 -14.79 -2.93 -5.23
N GLN A 14 -15.78 -3.45 -4.49
CA GLN A 14 -16.47 -2.67 -3.45
C GLN A 14 -15.65 -2.58 -2.15
N LEU A 15 -14.79 -3.56 -1.91
CA LEU A 15 -13.95 -3.64 -0.71
C LEU A 15 -12.68 -2.78 -0.82
N LEU A 16 -12.14 -2.64 -2.03
CA LEU A 16 -10.86 -1.99 -2.29
C LEU A 16 -11.05 -0.55 -2.76
N TRP A 17 -11.16 0.36 -1.81
CA TRP A 17 -11.11 1.83 -2.00
C TRP A 17 -11.91 2.34 -3.21
N GLY A 18 -13.12 1.81 -3.46
CA GLY A 18 -13.95 2.24 -4.59
C GLY A 18 -13.49 1.72 -5.96
N GLY A 19 -12.79 0.59 -6.01
CA GLY A 19 -12.28 -0.03 -7.24
C GLY A 19 -10.84 0.35 -7.59
N HIS A 20 -10.09 0.86 -6.62
CA HIS A 20 -8.66 1.12 -6.75
C HIS A 20 -7.87 -0.01 -6.09
N LEU A 21 -7.07 -0.74 -6.88
CA LEU A 21 -6.25 -1.83 -6.34
C LEU A 21 -4.94 -1.33 -5.71
N TRP A 22 -4.39 -0.24 -6.25
CA TRP A 22 -3.10 0.31 -5.85
C TRP A 22 -3.26 1.75 -5.41
N SER A 23 -2.35 2.20 -4.55
CA SER A 23 -2.12 3.63 -4.35
C SER A 23 -1.87 4.31 -5.70
N PRO A 24 -2.33 5.55 -5.91
CA PRO A 24 -2.03 6.29 -7.13
C PRO A 24 -0.52 6.62 -7.27
N SER A 25 0.26 6.49 -6.20
CA SER A 25 1.69 6.77 -6.18
C SER A 25 2.53 5.50 -6.39
N TYR A 26 3.74 5.69 -6.89
CA TYR A 26 4.75 4.63 -7.06
C TYR A 26 6.16 5.16 -6.73
N TYR A 27 7.07 4.23 -6.45
CA TYR A 27 8.51 4.51 -6.33
C TYR A 27 9.25 3.76 -7.44
N MET A 28 10.29 4.40 -7.98
CA MET A 28 11.19 3.81 -8.96
C MET A 28 12.62 4.23 -8.65
N GLY A 29 13.54 3.26 -8.67
CA GLY A 29 14.97 3.49 -8.50
C GLY A 29 15.75 2.61 -9.48
N THR A 30 16.98 3.00 -9.78
CA THR A 30 17.91 2.23 -10.60
C THR A 30 18.44 1.03 -9.81
N LEU A 31 18.82 -0.04 -10.54
CA LEU A 31 19.56 -1.15 -9.95
C LEU A 31 20.96 -0.62 -9.56
N GLY A 32 21.19 -0.44 -8.25
CA GLY A 32 22.41 0.12 -7.69
C GLY A 32 22.13 1.17 -6.60
N ASP A 33 21.21 2.10 -6.87
CA ASP A 33 20.85 3.17 -5.91
C ASP A 33 19.67 2.78 -4.99
N MET A 34 18.96 1.69 -5.31
CA MET A 34 17.87 1.19 -4.47
C MET A 34 18.41 0.42 -3.25
N SER A 35 18.03 0.87 -2.06
CA SER A 35 18.24 0.14 -0.81
C SER A 35 16.91 -0.19 -0.11
N LYS A 36 16.94 -1.14 0.82
CA LYS A 36 15.78 -1.49 1.65
C LYS A 36 15.26 -0.27 2.41
N GLU A 37 16.17 0.54 2.96
CA GLU A 37 15.86 1.73 3.75
C GLU A 37 15.13 2.79 2.91
N VAL A 38 15.49 2.94 1.63
CA VAL A 38 14.81 3.87 0.73
C VAL A 38 13.37 3.42 0.45
N VAL A 39 13.17 2.12 0.22
CA VAL A 39 11.83 1.55 -0.01
C VAL A 39 10.98 1.64 1.26
N GLU A 40 11.56 1.36 2.43
CA GLU A 40 10.87 1.51 3.72
C GLU A 40 10.44 2.95 3.95
N LYS A 41 11.34 3.92 3.78
CA LYS A 41 11.01 5.36 3.89
C LYS A 41 9.92 5.77 2.91
N TYR A 42 9.96 5.27 1.68
CA TYR A 42 8.90 5.53 0.70
C TYR A 42 7.55 5.02 1.23
N ILE A 43 7.46 3.76 1.64
CA ILE A 43 6.23 3.17 2.19
C ILE A 43 5.73 3.96 3.40
N GLU A 44 6.61 4.32 4.34
CA GLU A 44 6.28 5.09 5.54
C GLU A 44 5.72 6.49 5.22
N SER A 45 6.24 7.12 4.17
CA SER A 45 5.79 8.43 3.70
C SER A 45 4.38 8.40 3.06
N GLN A 46 3.91 7.24 2.61
CA GLN A 46 2.59 7.11 1.99
C GLN A 46 1.44 7.08 3.01
N TYR A 47 1.71 6.85 4.29
CA TYR A 47 0.67 6.76 5.31
C TYR A 47 0.24 8.13 5.84
N THR A 48 -1.06 8.36 5.86
CA THR A 48 -1.66 9.49 6.61
C THR A 48 -1.60 9.24 8.12
N GLU A 49 -1.74 10.28 8.92
CA GLU A 49 -1.84 10.15 10.39
C GLU A 49 -2.99 9.23 10.83
N ALA A 50 -4.11 9.25 10.10
CA ALA A 50 -5.23 8.34 10.35
C ALA A 50 -4.83 6.87 10.10
N MET A 51 -4.16 6.59 8.98
CA MET A 51 -3.65 5.25 8.65
C MET A 51 -2.62 4.77 9.68
N ARG A 52 -1.71 5.66 10.13
CA ARG A 52 -0.72 5.36 11.17
C ARG A 52 -1.36 4.97 12.49
N ARG A 53 -2.43 5.67 12.91
CA ARG A 53 -3.19 5.33 14.12
C ARG A 53 -3.84 3.95 13.99
N GLN A 54 -4.44 3.63 12.85
CA GLN A 54 -5.02 2.32 12.59
C GLN A 54 -3.97 1.20 12.63
N LEU A 55 -2.82 1.39 11.98
CA LEU A 55 -1.72 0.42 11.97
C LEU A 55 -1.17 0.16 13.38
N LYS A 56 -0.95 1.22 14.17
CA LYS A 56 -0.52 1.09 15.57
C LYS A 56 -1.55 0.32 16.42
N GLY A 57 -2.84 0.54 16.20
CA GLY A 57 -3.90 -0.21 16.89
C GLY A 57 -3.94 -1.69 16.50
N TYR A 58 -3.64 -2.03 15.24
CA TYR A 58 -3.61 -3.40 14.75
C TYR A 58 -2.38 -4.18 15.24
N TYR A 59 -1.18 -3.63 15.05
CA TYR A 59 0.07 -4.27 15.46
C TYR A 59 0.37 -4.13 16.96
N GLY A 60 -0.16 -3.10 17.63
CA GLY A 60 -0.01 -2.90 19.07
C GLY A 60 -0.87 -3.83 19.93
N LYS A 61 -1.84 -4.54 19.34
CA LYS A 61 -2.65 -5.56 20.01
C LYS A 61 -2.01 -6.95 20.05
N ASN A 62 -0.94 -7.17 19.28
CA ASN A 62 -0.24 -8.44 19.11
C ASN A 62 1.15 -8.47 19.78
N ARG A 63 1.32 -7.71 20.87
CA ARG A 63 2.46 -7.81 21.80
C ARG A 63 1.94 -8.00 23.22
#